data_AF-A0A5J4RM84-F1
#
_entry.id   AF-A0A5J4RM84-F1
#
_cell.length_a   1.000
_cell.length_b   1.000
_cell.length_c   1.000
_cell.angle_alpha   90.00
_cell.angle_beta   90.00
_cell.angle_gamma   90.00
#
_symmetry.space_group_name_H-M   'P 1'
#
loop_
_entity.id
_entity.type
_entity.pdbx_description
1 polymer ?
#
loop_
_entity_poly.entity_id
_entity_poly.type
_entity_poly.pdbx_seq_one_letter_code
_entity_poly.pdbx_strand_id
1 'polypeptide(L)'
;MKEIKEKIKEIKDYFTQKLINGEFEVVEVKSSGYVYCVMIDSKYKFWIWSYITTKQCIELENMNFMDLGDFMDEQKEQISKHIKDHCTRIDKYLKEKRVSDLQKEITSIQSELKVLQFV
;
A
#
# COMPACT_ATOMS: atom_id res chain seq x y z
N MET A 1 -26.35 -12.49 20.09
CA MET A 1 -26.02 -11.14 19.59
C MET A 1 -24.87 -10.47 20.34
N LYS A 2 -24.78 -10.59 21.68
CA LYS A 2 -23.67 -10.02 22.47
C LYS A 2 -22.30 -10.56 22.03
N GLU A 3 -22.21 -11.87 21.80
CA GLU A 3 -21.00 -12.56 21.33
C GLU A 3 -20.49 -12.08 19.96
N ILE A 4 -21.39 -11.77 19.02
CA ILE A 4 -21.00 -11.28 17.68
C ILE A 4 -20.37 -9.89 17.79
N LYS A 5 -20.94 -9.01 18.62
CA LYS A 5 -20.39 -7.67 18.84
C LYS A 5 -19.01 -7.73 19.51
N GLU A 6 -18.84 -8.65 20.45
CA GLU A 6 -17.54 -8.88 21.11
C GLU A 6 -16.48 -9.37 20.12
N LYS A 7 -16.82 -10.34 19.24
CA LYS A 7 -15.91 -10.79 18.18
C LYS A 7 -15.58 -9.70 17.17
N ILE A 8 -16.54 -8.89 16.77
CA ILE A 8 -16.29 -7.73 15.88
C ILE A 8 -15.31 -6.77 16.55
N LYS A 9 -15.49 -6.48 17.85
CA LYS A 9 -14.58 -5.62 18.61
C LYS A 9 -13.17 -6.20 18.69
N GLU A 10 -13.04 -7.48 19.01
CA GLU A 10 -11.74 -8.18 19.07
C GLU A 10 -10.97 -8.08 17.74
N ILE A 11 -11.67 -8.30 16.62
CA ILE A 11 -11.09 -8.20 15.28
C ILE A 11 -10.68 -6.75 14.96
N LYS A 12 -11.51 -5.76 15.29
CA LYS A 12 -11.17 -4.34 15.11
C LYS A 12 -9.95 -3.96 15.93
N ASP A 13 -9.94 -4.30 17.22
CA ASP A 13 -8.85 -4.00 18.15
C ASP A 13 -7.52 -4.60 17.65
N TYR A 14 -7.57 -5.84 17.12
CA TYR A 14 -6.42 -6.51 16.50
C TYR A 14 -5.81 -5.70 15.36
N PHE A 15 -6.61 -5.34 14.35
CA PHE A 15 -6.11 -4.61 13.19
C PHE A 15 -5.68 -3.18 13.53
N THR A 16 -6.40 -2.51 14.43
CA THR A 16 -6.04 -1.18 14.94
C THR A 16 -4.65 -1.20 15.60
N GLN A 17 -4.38 -2.17 16.47
CA GLN A 17 -3.07 -2.27 17.11
C GLN A 17 -1.95 -2.57 16.12
N LYS A 18 -2.18 -3.46 15.15
CA LYS A 18 -1.21 -3.76 14.08
C LYS A 18 -0.85 -2.51 13.27
N LEU A 19 -1.84 -1.67 12.94
CA LEU A 19 -1.60 -0.42 12.21
C LEU A 19 -0.82 0.60 13.07
N ILE A 20 -1.20 0.79 14.33
CA ILE A 20 -0.52 1.72 15.25
C ILE A 20 0.94 1.30 15.44
N ASN A 21 1.21 0.00 15.62
CA ASN A 21 2.56 -0.51 15.84
C ASN A 21 3.42 -0.56 14.56
N GLY A 22 2.84 -0.30 13.38
CA GLY A 22 3.55 -0.46 12.11
C GLY A 22 3.78 -1.92 11.70
N GLU A 23 3.02 -2.87 12.25
CA GLU A 23 3.13 -4.30 11.98
C GLU A 23 2.34 -4.69 10.72
N PHE A 24 2.69 -4.05 9.59
CA PHE A 24 2.06 -4.29 8.29
C PHE A 24 3.05 -4.01 7.16
N GLU A 25 2.72 -4.50 5.97
CA GLU A 25 3.42 -4.16 4.74
C GLU A 25 2.49 -3.40 3.81
N VAL A 26 2.96 -2.30 3.22
CA VAL A 26 2.26 -1.69 2.08
C VAL A 26 2.64 -2.51 0.84
N VAL A 27 1.66 -3.10 0.16
CA VAL A 27 1.87 -3.96 -1.01
C VAL A 27 1.43 -3.32 -2.31
N GLU A 28 0.55 -2.32 -2.23
CA GLU A 28 0.08 -1.58 -3.40
C GLU A 28 -0.27 -0.14 -3.01
N VAL A 29 -0.04 0.80 -3.92
CA VAL A 29 -0.38 2.22 -3.76
C VAL A 29 -1.24 2.64 -4.93
N LYS A 30 -2.44 3.16 -4.65
CA LYS A 30 -3.41 3.65 -5.64
C LYS A 30 -3.67 5.15 -5.47
N SER A 31 -4.36 5.72 -6.47
CA SER A 31 -4.98 7.05 -6.45
C SER A 31 -4.04 8.15 -5.93
N SER A 32 -2.94 8.37 -6.65
CA SER A 32 -1.97 9.44 -6.38
C SER A 32 -1.31 9.40 -5.00
N GLY A 33 -1.21 8.21 -4.39
CA GLY A 33 -0.48 8.04 -3.14
C GLY A 33 -1.30 8.33 -1.89
N TYR A 34 -2.63 8.23 -1.95
CA TYR A 34 -3.51 8.43 -0.79
C TYR A 34 -4.27 7.18 -0.37
N VAL A 35 -4.23 6.13 -1.18
CA VAL A 35 -4.90 4.85 -0.95
C VAL A 35 -3.86 3.75 -0.96
N TYR A 36 -3.74 3.00 0.13
CA TYR A 36 -2.70 1.99 0.31
C TYR A 36 -3.34 0.64 0.58
N CYS A 37 -2.90 -0.39 -0.13
CA CYS A 37 -3.20 -1.76 0.23
C CYS A 37 -2.18 -2.20 1.26
N VAL A 38 -2.66 -2.52 2.46
CA VAL A 38 -1.82 -3.06 3.53
C VAL A 38 -2.06 -4.56 3.67
N MET A 39 -0.97 -5.27 3.99
CA MET A 39 -0.96 -6.68 4.29
C MET A 39 -0.49 -6.89 5.73
N ILE A 40 -1.29 -7.62 6.52
CA ILE A 40 -1.02 -7.94 7.92
C ILE A 40 -0.87 -9.46 8.06
N ASP A 41 0.19 -9.89 8.74
CA ASP A 41 0.62 -11.29 8.94
C ASP A 41 0.63 -12.13 7.66
N SER A 42 0.98 -11.49 6.53
CA SER A 42 1.00 -12.11 5.20
C SER A 42 -0.33 -12.76 4.76
N LYS A 43 -1.44 -12.44 5.43
CA LYS A 43 -2.73 -13.13 5.25
C LYS A 43 -3.88 -12.17 4.98
N TYR A 44 -3.96 -11.09 5.73
CA TYR A 44 -5.08 -10.17 5.66
C TYR A 44 -4.71 -8.96 4.81
N LYS A 45 -5.50 -8.70 3.77
CA LYS A 45 -5.33 -7.55 2.87
C LYS A 45 -6.53 -6.64 2.92
N PHE A 46 -6.30 -5.36 3.13
CA PHE A 46 -7.34 -4.34 3.07
C PHE A 46 -6.75 -2.99 2.67
N TRP A 47 -7.64 -2.06 2.30
CA TRP A 47 -7.28 -0.76 1.78
C TRP A 47 -7.49 0.32 2.84
N ILE A 48 -6.47 1.15 3.06
CA ILE A 48 -6.50 2.27 3.98
C ILE A 48 -6.32 3.59 3.22
N TRP A 49 -6.96 4.64 3.74
CA TRP A 49 -7.00 5.97 3.13
C TRP A 49 -6.30 6.96 4.06
N SER A 50 -5.26 7.66 3.59
CA SER A 50 -4.51 8.61 4.44
C SER A 50 -4.97 10.07 4.35
N TYR A 51 -5.91 10.40 3.45
CA TYR A 51 -6.44 11.75 3.30
C TYR A 51 -7.90 11.81 3.75
N ILE A 52 -8.14 12.47 4.89
CA ILE A 52 -9.45 12.57 5.56
C ILE A 52 -10.33 13.71 5.00
N THR A 53 -9.87 14.53 4.05
CA THR A 53 -10.57 15.79 3.72
C THR A 53 -11.50 15.78 2.51
N THR A 54 -11.55 14.73 1.69
CA THR A 54 -12.45 14.73 0.53
C THR A 54 -13.43 13.55 0.56
N LYS A 55 -14.72 13.88 0.45
CA LYS A 55 -15.85 12.99 0.20
C LYS A 55 -15.76 12.31 -1.17
N GLN A 56 -14.60 11.81 -1.56
CA GLN A 56 -14.46 11.05 -2.79
C GLN A 56 -14.67 9.58 -2.43
N CYS A 57 -15.91 9.11 -2.55
CA CYS A 57 -16.15 7.69 -2.77
C CYS A 57 -15.49 7.35 -4.11
N ILE A 58 -14.30 6.77 -4.06
CA ILE A 58 -13.77 6.07 -5.23
C ILE A 58 -14.55 4.76 -5.27
N GLU A 59 -15.27 4.52 -6.36
CA GLU A 59 -15.87 3.22 -6.65
C GLU A 59 -14.76 2.19 -6.77
N LEU A 60 -14.43 1.57 -5.64
CA LEU A 60 -13.52 0.46 -5.59
C LEU A 60 -14.36 -0.80 -5.57
N GLU A 61 -14.63 -1.33 -6.76
CA GLU A 61 -15.35 -2.60 -6.92
C GLU A 61 -14.71 -3.69 -6.04
N ASN A 62 -15.53 -4.39 -5.27
CA ASN A 62 -15.16 -5.56 -4.44
C ASN A 62 -14.20 -5.30 -3.27
N MET A 63 -14.23 -4.13 -2.63
CA MET A 63 -13.50 -3.92 -1.38
C MET A 63 -14.32 -4.25 -0.14
N ASN A 64 -13.80 -5.19 0.67
CA ASN A 64 -14.30 -5.42 2.01
C ASN A 64 -13.81 -4.27 2.91
N PHE A 65 -14.73 -3.38 3.29
CA PHE A 65 -14.42 -2.29 4.21
C PHE A 65 -14.71 -2.71 5.65
N MET A 66 -13.71 -2.53 6.52
CA MET A 66 -13.89 -2.61 7.96
C MET A 66 -13.69 -1.22 8.54
N ASP A 67 -14.73 -0.69 9.17
CA ASP A 67 -14.61 0.50 9.99
C ASP A 67 -13.78 0.16 11.25
N LEU A 68 -12.62 0.80 11.41
CA LEU A 68 -11.73 0.61 12.56
C LEU A 68 -12.02 1.58 13.71
N GLY A 69 -13.03 2.45 13.56
CA GLY A 69 -13.34 3.51 14.50
C GLY A 69 -12.42 4.73 14.33
N ASP A 70 -12.55 5.65 15.28
CA ASP A 70 -11.78 6.88 15.30
C ASP A 70 -10.41 6.67 15.93
N PHE A 71 -9.37 7.18 15.26
CA PHE A 71 -8.02 7.24 15.78
C PHE A 71 -7.79 8.58 16.49
N MET A 72 -7.01 8.56 17.58
CA MET A 72 -6.45 9.76 18.19
C MET A 72 -5.44 10.43 17.24
N ASP A 73 -5.20 11.72 17.39
CA ASP A 73 -4.32 12.46 16.47
C ASP A 73 -2.88 11.94 16.53
N GLU A 74 -2.39 11.53 17.69
CA GLU A 74 -1.07 10.91 17.83
C GLU A 74 -0.98 9.57 17.09
N GLN A 75 -2.07 8.77 17.12
CA GLN A 75 -2.15 7.50 16.39
C GLN A 75 -2.19 7.73 14.88
N LYS A 76 -2.93 8.75 14.41
CA LYS A 76 -2.95 9.13 12.99
C LYS A 76 -1.57 9.54 12.51
N GLU A 77 -0.85 10.34 13.30
CA GLU A 77 0.51 10.77 12.98
C GLU A 77 1.47 9.57 12.91
N GLN A 78 1.39 8.67 13.89
CA GLN A 78 2.20 7.45 13.94
C GLN A 78 1.94 6.54 12.73
N ILE A 79 0.67 6.26 12.41
CA ILE A 79 0.28 5.46 11.25
C ILE A 79 0.76 6.12 9.95
N SER A 80 0.56 7.43 9.82
CA SER A 80 1.02 8.21 8.66
C SER A 80 2.54 8.10 8.47
N LYS A 81 3.30 8.18 9.56
CA LYS A 81 4.75 7.97 9.54
C LYS A 81 5.12 6.56 9.05
N HIS A 82 4.49 5.51 9.60
CA HIS A 82 4.73 4.14 9.15
C HIS A 82 4.44 3.95 7.66
N ILE A 83 3.29 4.45 7.18
CA ILE A 83 2.93 4.41 5.76
C ILE A 83 3.97 5.13 4.91
N LYS A 84 4.38 6.35 5.29
CA LYS A 84 5.38 7.13 4.56
C LYS A 84 6.72 6.41 4.47
N ASP A 85 7.16 5.78 5.55
CA ASP A 85 8.39 5.00 5.59
C ASP A 85 8.31 3.75 4.70
N HIS A 86 7.15 3.10 4.63
CA HIS A 86 6.90 2.01 3.67
C HIS A 86 6.86 2.50 2.22
N CYS A 87 6.14 3.58 1.94
CA CYS A 87 6.03 4.14 0.59
C CYS A 87 7.37 4.62 0.05
N THR A 88 8.21 5.25 0.88
CA THR A 88 9.57 5.65 0.47
C THR A 88 10.41 4.44 0.05
N ARG A 89 10.26 3.31 0.74
CA ARG A 89 10.93 2.06 0.39
C ARG A 89 10.40 1.47 -0.92
N ILE A 90 9.08 1.48 -1.12
CA ILE A 90 8.45 0.98 -2.36
C ILE A 90 8.81 1.86 -3.55
N ASP A 91 8.71 3.18 -3.42
CA ASP A 91 9.05 4.11 -4.49
C ASP A 91 10.51 3.96 -4.94
N LYS A 92 11.42 3.78 -3.96
CA LYS A 92 12.82 3.49 -4.25
C LYS A 92 12.94 2.17 -5.03
N TYR A 93 12.33 1.09 -4.54
CA TYR A 93 12.35 -0.21 -5.21
C TYR A 93 11.77 -0.15 -6.63
N LEU A 94 10.63 0.52 -6.84
CA LEU A 94 9.99 0.64 -8.15
C LEU A 94 10.85 1.46 -9.12
N LYS A 95 11.48 2.55 -8.64
CA LYS A 95 12.43 3.33 -9.44
C LYS A 95 13.64 2.49 -9.84
N GLU A 96 14.24 1.77 -8.90
CA GLU A 96 15.40 0.90 -9.17
C GLU A 96 15.05 -0.21 -10.16
N LYS A 97 13.88 -0.85 -10.00
CA LYS A 97 13.38 -1.86 -10.94
C LYS A 97 13.17 -1.27 -12.34
N ARG A 98 12.52 -0.10 -12.45
CA ARG A 98 12.29 0.56 -13.74
C ARG A 98 13.61 0.93 -14.43
N VAL A 99 14.60 1.41 -13.69
CA VAL A 99 15.94 1.69 -14.22
C VAL A 99 16.57 0.40 -14.76
N SER A 100 16.50 -0.71 -14.01
CA SER A 100 17.03 -2.01 -14.46
C SER A 100 16.35 -2.51 -15.72
N ASP A 101 15.01 -2.40 -15.80
CA ASP A 101 14.25 -2.85 -16.97
C ASP A 101 14.58 -2.01 -18.21
N LEU A 102 14.68 -0.68 -18.06
CA LEU A 102 15.09 0.22 -19.15
C LEU A 102 16.53 -0.06 -19.61
N GLN A 103 17.45 -0.40 -18.72
CA GLN A 103 18.82 -0.76 -19.08
C GLN A 103 18.87 -2.04 -19.93
N LYS A 104 18.04 -3.04 -19.61
CA LYS A 104 17.90 -4.26 -20.41
C LYS A 104 17.35 -3.95 -21.80
N GLU A 105 16.32 -3.10 -21.87
CA GLU A 105 15.70 -2.68 -23.12
C GLU A 105 16.70 -1.94 -24.03
N ILE A 106 17.45 -0.97 -23.47
CA ILE A 106 18.53 -0.27 -24.19
C ILE A 106 19.57 -1.25 -24.71
N THR A 107 19.98 -2.23 -23.89
CA THR A 107 20.98 -3.23 -24.28
C THR A 107 20.48 -4.10 -25.44
N SER A 108 19.21 -4.52 -25.40
CA SER A 108 18.57 -5.27 -26.49
C SER A 108 18.59 -4.46 -27.79
N ILE A 109 18.08 -3.22 -27.75
CA ILE A 109 18.01 -2.33 -28.92
C ILE A 109 19.41 -2.06 -29.50
N GLN A 110 20.41 -1.83 -28.64
CA GLN A 110 21.79 -1.64 -29.09
C GLN A 110 22.38 -2.88 -29.77
N SER A 111 22.03 -4.08 -29.30
CA SER A 111 22.45 -5.33 -29.92
C SER A 111 21.81 -5.53 -31.29
N GLU A 112 20.52 -5.21 -31.43
CA GLU A 112 19.76 -5.28 -32.69
C GLU A 112 20.29 -4.28 -33.73
N LEU A 113 20.56 -3.05 -33.31
CA LEU A 113 21.17 -2.03 -34.17
C LEU A 113 22.56 -2.45 -34.67
N LYS A 114 23.37 -3.08 -33.81
CA LYS A 114 24.66 -3.63 -34.26
C LYS A 114 24.45 -4.69 -35.32
N VAL A 115 23.50 -5.61 -35.17
CA VAL A 115 23.25 -6.63 -36.20
C VAL A 115 22.83 -5.97 -37.53
N LEU A 116 21.97 -4.95 -37.48
CA LEU A 116 21.49 -4.23 -38.67
C LEU A 116 22.57 -3.39 -39.36
N GLN A 117 23.60 -2.92 -38.65
CA GLN A 117 24.72 -2.15 -39.23
C GLN A 117 25.75 -3.02 -39.96
N PHE A 118 25.66 -4.35 -39.83
CA PHE A 118 26.55 -5.31 -40.50
C PHE A 118 25.83 -6.10 -41.61
N VAL A 119 24.63 -5.67 -42.00
CA VAL A 119 23.88 -6.10 -43.20
C VAL A 119 23.88 -4.96 -44.20
#